data_AF-A0A956RNR5-F1
#
_entry.id   AF-A0A956RNR5-F1
#
_cell.length_a   1.000
_cell.length_b   1.000
_cell.length_c   1.000
_cell.angle_alpha   90.00
_cell.angle_beta   90.00
_cell.angle_gamma   90.00
#
_symmetry.space_group_name_H-M   'P 1'
#
loop_
_entity.id
_entity.type
_entity.pdbx_description
1 polymer ?
#
loop_
_entity_poly.entity_id
_entity_poly.type
_entity_poly.pdbx_seq_one_letter_code
_entity_poly.pdbx_strand_id
1 'polypeptide(L)'
;MPRPAPSRRSSRSRPRPTHSVSRRDPPSASWTRRASTMDDRSRLIDLSHVVEHGLVTYRGLPAPSIGTHLSREQSARHYAPGTTFHIGRIDMVANTGTYLDAPYHRYADGWDLADLPLESLADLDGLRIEADSETRAIEDWEARPVRGRAVLFHTGWDRHWG
;
A
#
# COMPACT_ATOMS: atom_id res chain seq x y z
N MET A 1 -59.66 2.79 4.81
CA MET A 1 -59.52 2.94 3.35
C MET A 1 -58.21 2.28 2.91
N PRO A 2 -58.21 1.31 1.99
CA PRO A 2 -56.99 0.63 1.55
C PRO A 2 -56.25 1.42 0.46
N ARG A 3 -54.91 1.42 0.53
CA ARG A 3 -53.99 2.06 -0.42
C ARG A 3 -54.01 1.38 -1.79
N PRO A 4 -53.83 2.11 -2.92
CA PRO A 4 -53.76 1.49 -4.23
C PRO A 4 -52.37 0.88 -4.49
N ALA A 5 -52.34 -0.23 -5.24
CA ALA A 5 -51.12 -0.92 -5.66
C ALA A 5 -50.37 -0.13 -6.76
N PRO A 6 -49.02 -0.23 -6.85
CA PRO A 6 -48.25 0.50 -7.86
C PRO A 6 -48.31 -0.17 -9.24
N SER A 7 -48.46 0.66 -10.27
CA SER A 7 -48.50 0.28 -11.68
C SER A 7 -47.15 -0.22 -12.21
N ARG A 8 -47.16 -1.38 -12.90
CA ARG A 8 -45.99 -1.91 -13.63
C ARG A 8 -45.62 -1.00 -14.81
N ARG A 9 -44.43 -0.40 -14.76
CA ARG A 9 -43.81 0.29 -15.90
C ARG A 9 -42.92 -0.71 -16.65
N SER A 10 -43.20 -0.94 -17.93
CA SER A 10 -42.35 -1.75 -18.81
C SER A 10 -41.03 -1.03 -19.10
N SER A 11 -39.90 -1.60 -18.66
CA SER A 11 -38.58 -1.14 -19.05
C SER A 11 -38.26 -1.63 -20.47
N ARG A 12 -38.29 -0.71 -21.45
CA ARG A 12 -37.65 -0.95 -22.75
C ARG A 12 -36.14 -0.89 -22.56
N SER A 13 -35.45 -2.00 -22.79
CA SER A 13 -33.99 -2.07 -22.79
C SER A 13 -33.43 -1.29 -23.99
N ARG A 14 -32.46 -0.40 -23.74
CA ARG A 14 -31.64 0.21 -24.79
C ARG A 14 -30.48 -0.74 -25.13
N PRO A 15 -30.12 -0.94 -26.41
CA PRO A 15 -28.97 -1.76 -26.77
C PRO A 15 -27.65 -1.05 -26.42
N ARG A 16 -26.66 -1.82 -25.93
CA ARG A 16 -25.30 -1.35 -25.64
C ARG A 16 -24.56 -1.06 -26.95
N PRO A 17 -23.77 0.03 -27.04
CA PRO A 17 -22.89 0.26 -28.18
C PRO A 17 -21.70 -0.70 -28.11
N THR A 18 -21.45 -1.44 -29.19
CA THR A 18 -20.27 -2.27 -29.37
C THR A 18 -19.12 -1.40 -29.87
N HIS A 19 -18.21 -1.02 -28.99
CA HIS A 19 -16.93 -0.44 -29.42
C HIS A 19 -15.97 -1.58 -29.78
N SER A 20 -15.75 -1.82 -31.08
CA SER A 20 -14.68 -2.70 -31.54
C SER A 20 -13.34 -1.96 -31.39
N VAL A 21 -12.60 -2.26 -30.32
CA VAL A 21 -11.22 -1.81 -30.19
C VAL A 21 -10.35 -2.72 -31.06
N SER A 22 -9.84 -2.15 -32.16
CA SER A 22 -8.78 -2.77 -32.96
C SER A 22 -7.56 -2.99 -32.06
N ARG A 23 -7.20 -4.26 -31.82
CA ARG A 23 -5.95 -4.62 -31.16
C ARG A 23 -4.82 -4.30 -32.12
N ARG A 24 -4.01 -3.29 -31.80
CA ARG A 24 -2.68 -3.13 -32.38
C ARG A 24 -1.73 -4.04 -31.61
N ASP A 25 -0.89 -4.77 -32.31
CA ASP A 25 0.18 -5.56 -31.70
C ASP A 25 1.14 -4.62 -30.93
N PRO A 26 1.58 -5.00 -29.72
CA PRO A 26 2.56 -4.21 -29.00
C PRO A 26 3.90 -4.26 -29.75
N PRO A 27 4.62 -3.13 -29.90
CA PRO A 27 5.95 -3.15 -30.46
C PRO A 27 6.87 -3.99 -29.56
N SER A 28 7.70 -4.83 -30.17
CA SER A 28 8.73 -5.62 -29.50
C SER A 28 9.76 -4.69 -28.85
N ALA A 29 9.48 -4.24 -27.63
CA ALA A 29 10.40 -3.43 -26.85
C ALA A 29 11.45 -4.33 -26.21
N SER A 30 12.59 -4.48 -26.88
CA SER A 30 13.84 -4.83 -26.23
C SER A 30 14.12 -3.75 -25.17
N TRP A 31 13.99 -4.10 -23.90
CA TRP A 31 14.33 -3.23 -22.78
C TRP A 31 15.85 -3.11 -22.63
N THR A 32 16.51 -2.50 -23.62
CA THR A 32 17.89 -2.06 -23.45
C THR A 32 17.85 -0.78 -22.65
N ARG A 33 18.06 -0.93 -21.33
CA ARG A 33 18.25 0.17 -20.39
C ARG A 33 19.39 1.05 -20.91
N ARG A 34 19.06 2.20 -21.51
CA ARG A 34 20.05 3.25 -21.74
C ARG A 34 20.62 3.60 -20.36
N ALA A 35 21.90 3.36 -20.17
CA ALA A 35 22.62 3.83 -19.01
C ALA A 35 22.63 5.37 -19.08
N SER A 36 21.69 6.01 -18.40
CA SER A 36 21.90 7.40 -17.98
C SER A 36 23.15 7.43 -17.11
N THR A 37 24.07 8.33 -17.44
CA THR A 37 25.28 8.64 -16.68
C THR A 37 24.95 8.73 -15.19
N MET A 38 25.47 7.79 -14.40
CA MET A 38 25.12 7.53 -12.99
C MET A 38 25.84 8.49 -12.03
N ASP A 39 25.63 9.80 -12.16
CA ASP A 39 26.18 10.76 -11.19
C ASP A 39 25.29 11.99 -11.01
N ASP A 40 24.05 11.73 -10.59
CA ASP A 40 23.23 12.59 -9.72
C ASP A 40 21.91 11.85 -9.38
N ARG A 41 22.03 10.65 -8.79
CA ARG A 41 20.85 9.95 -8.26
C ARG A 41 20.93 9.95 -6.75
N SER A 42 20.02 10.69 -6.12
CA SER A 42 19.76 10.60 -4.69
C SER A 42 19.69 9.13 -4.28
N ARG A 43 20.50 8.74 -3.29
CA ARG A 43 20.51 7.37 -2.76
C ARG A 43 19.18 7.11 -2.04
N LEU A 44 18.44 6.10 -2.50
CA LEU A 44 17.27 5.61 -1.78
C LEU A 44 17.71 4.68 -0.65
N ILE A 45 17.13 4.86 0.53
CA ILE A 45 17.35 4.04 1.72
C ILE A 45 16.01 3.44 2.10
N ASP A 46 15.95 2.11 2.18
CA ASP A 46 14.76 1.42 2.64
C ASP A 46 14.74 1.39 4.18
N LEU A 47 13.65 1.84 4.77
CA LEU A 47 13.40 1.85 6.21
C LEU A 47 12.35 0.80 6.62
N SER A 48 12.04 -0.13 5.73
CA SER A 48 10.99 -1.13 5.91
C SER A 48 11.55 -2.42 6.47
N HIS A 49 10.80 -3.06 7.37
CA HIS A 49 11.04 -4.45 7.74
C HIS A 49 10.28 -5.42 6.84
N VAL A 50 10.88 -6.59 6.56
CA VAL A 50 10.24 -7.65 5.78
C VAL A 50 9.08 -8.26 6.58
N VAL A 51 7.92 -8.40 5.94
CA VAL A 51 6.74 -9.07 6.49
C VAL A 51 6.63 -10.47 5.90
N GLU A 52 6.56 -11.47 6.77
CA GLU A 52 6.49 -12.89 6.41
C GLU A 52 5.21 -13.54 6.90
N HIS A 53 4.83 -14.67 6.30
CA HIS A 53 3.68 -15.43 6.76
C HIS A 53 3.85 -15.83 8.23
N GLY A 54 2.85 -15.53 9.06
CA GLY A 54 2.86 -15.89 10.48
C GLY A 54 3.70 -14.95 11.36
N LEU A 55 4.29 -13.88 10.81
CA LEU A 55 5.06 -12.90 11.57
C LEU A 55 4.17 -12.14 12.57
N VAL A 56 4.40 -12.35 13.87
CA VAL A 56 3.71 -11.62 14.93
C VAL A 56 4.47 -10.35 15.27
N THR A 57 3.91 -9.20 14.90
CA THR A 57 4.52 -7.88 15.11
C THR A 57 3.97 -7.16 16.36
N TYR A 58 2.73 -7.47 16.74
CA TYR A 58 2.09 -6.94 17.94
C TYR A 58 1.38 -8.06 18.71
N ARG A 59 1.69 -8.18 20.01
CA ARG A 59 1.09 -9.22 20.86
C ARG A 59 -0.43 -9.01 20.95
N GLY A 60 -1.19 -10.03 20.53
CA GLY A 60 -2.65 -10.02 20.59
C GLY A 60 -3.34 -9.62 19.29
N LEU A 61 -2.59 -9.20 18.26
CA LEU A 61 -3.13 -9.04 16.91
C LEU A 61 -2.88 -10.31 16.06
N PRO A 62 -3.75 -10.60 15.08
CA PRO A 62 -3.54 -11.70 14.14
C PRO A 62 -2.25 -11.51 13.33
N ALA A 63 -1.50 -12.59 13.16
CA ALA A 63 -0.37 -12.64 12.24
C ALA A 63 -0.85 -12.62 10.77
N PRO A 64 -0.05 -12.09 9.82
CA PRO A 64 -0.42 -12.06 8.41
C PRO A 64 -0.46 -13.48 7.82
N SER A 65 -1.49 -13.75 7.03
CA SER A 65 -1.59 -14.93 6.17
C SER A 65 -1.18 -14.56 4.75
N ILE A 66 -0.02 -15.04 4.31
CA ILE A 66 0.53 -14.78 2.98
C ILE A 66 0.57 -16.10 2.22
N GLY A 67 -0.11 -16.16 1.09
CA GLY A 67 -0.26 -17.40 0.33
C GLY A 67 -0.61 -17.17 -1.14
N THR A 68 -1.11 -18.22 -1.78
CA THR A 68 -1.46 -18.21 -3.21
C THR A 68 -2.97 -18.18 -3.38
N HIS A 69 -3.47 -17.18 -4.11
CA HIS A 69 -4.84 -17.15 -4.62
C HIS A 69 -4.98 -17.98 -5.91
N LEU A 70 -4.03 -17.83 -6.84
CA LEU A 70 -3.98 -18.57 -8.10
C LEU A 70 -2.53 -18.97 -8.41
N SER A 71 -2.27 -20.27 -8.51
CA SER A 71 -0.92 -20.77 -8.86
C SER A 71 -0.65 -20.63 -10.37
N ARG A 72 0.62 -20.70 -10.78
CA ARG A 72 0.99 -20.66 -12.21
C ARG A 72 0.38 -21.82 -12.99
N GLU A 73 0.38 -23.01 -12.40
CA GLU A 73 -0.16 -24.24 -12.96
C GLU A 73 -1.68 -24.14 -13.13
N GLN A 74 -2.37 -23.58 -12.13
CA GLN A 74 -3.81 -23.33 -12.19
C GLN A 74 -4.13 -22.26 -13.24
N SER A 75 -3.33 -21.19 -13.31
CA SER A 75 -3.53 -20.08 -14.24
C SER A 75 -3.51 -20.52 -15.70
N ALA A 76 -2.75 -21.55 -16.06
CA ALA A 76 -2.60 -22.04 -17.43
C ALA A 76 -3.95 -22.40 -18.08
N ARG A 77 -4.96 -22.78 -17.28
CA ARG A 77 -6.31 -23.10 -17.76
C ARG A 77 -7.10 -21.88 -18.24
N HIS A 78 -6.67 -20.68 -17.87
CA HIS A 78 -7.35 -19.42 -18.16
C HIS A 78 -6.71 -18.64 -19.32
N TYR A 79 -5.50 -19.01 -19.75
CA TYR A 79 -4.70 -18.24 -20.71
C TYR A 79 -4.21 -19.08 -21.87
N ALA A 80 -3.72 -18.39 -22.91
CA ALA A 80 -3.15 -19.04 -24.08
C ALA A 80 -1.92 -19.90 -23.71
N PRO A 81 -1.63 -20.97 -24.49
CA PRO A 81 -0.45 -21.80 -24.26
C PRO A 81 0.84 -20.97 -24.11
N GLY A 82 1.65 -21.30 -23.11
CA GLY A 82 2.89 -20.57 -22.79
C GLY A 82 2.69 -19.32 -21.91
N THR A 83 1.46 -18.97 -21.54
CA THR A 83 1.17 -17.82 -20.67
C THR A 83 0.66 -18.27 -19.31
N THR A 84 1.36 -17.92 -18.23
CA THR A 84 0.94 -18.22 -16.85
C THR A 84 1.18 -17.03 -15.92
N PHE A 85 0.39 -16.95 -14.85
CA PHE A 85 0.48 -15.91 -13.84
C PHE A 85 0.40 -16.54 -12.44
N HIS A 86 1.02 -15.88 -11.47
CA HIS A 86 0.81 -16.17 -10.05
C HIS A 86 0.07 -14.99 -9.43
N ILE A 87 -0.95 -15.27 -8.64
CA ILE A 87 -1.67 -14.26 -7.87
C ILE A 87 -1.53 -14.63 -6.40
N GLY A 88 -0.83 -13.78 -5.65
CA GLY A 88 -0.72 -13.90 -4.20
C GLY A 88 -2.03 -13.50 -3.50
N ARG A 89 -2.27 -14.05 -2.32
CA ARG A 89 -3.27 -13.58 -1.36
C ARG A 89 -2.55 -13.14 -0.11
N ILE A 90 -2.90 -11.96 0.38
CA ILE A 90 -2.42 -11.42 1.66
C ILE A 90 -3.67 -11.10 2.48
N ASP A 91 -3.72 -11.61 3.70
CA ASP A 91 -4.71 -11.27 4.72
C ASP A 91 -3.92 -10.82 5.95
N MET A 92 -4.08 -9.55 6.35
CA MET A 92 -3.30 -8.96 7.44
C MET A 92 -4.04 -7.77 8.03
N VAL A 93 -3.75 -7.48 9.30
CA VAL A 93 -4.12 -6.20 9.92
C VAL A 93 -3.22 -5.08 9.40
N ALA A 94 -3.75 -3.86 9.29
CA ALA A 94 -3.01 -2.71 8.74
C ALA A 94 -1.75 -2.38 9.55
N ASN A 95 -1.77 -2.62 10.87
CA ASN A 95 -0.67 -2.37 11.80
C ASN A 95 0.38 -3.50 11.83
N THR A 96 0.73 -4.05 10.66
CA THR A 96 1.74 -5.12 10.52
C THR A 96 3.01 -4.56 9.87
N GLY A 97 4.19 -4.82 10.45
CA GLY A 97 5.45 -4.43 9.81
C GLY A 97 5.83 -2.97 10.09
N THR A 98 6.49 -2.35 9.12
CA THR A 98 6.54 -0.89 8.99
C THR A 98 5.21 -0.42 8.41
N TYR A 99 4.41 0.30 9.18
CA TYR A 99 3.05 0.71 8.80
C TYR A 99 2.82 2.21 9.01
N LEU A 100 1.65 2.68 8.57
CA LEU A 100 1.18 4.06 8.71
C LEU A 100 -0.17 4.09 9.44
N ASP A 101 -0.31 4.95 10.44
CA ASP A 101 -1.60 5.28 11.04
C ASP A 101 -2.15 6.58 10.47
N ALA A 102 -3.37 6.52 9.94
CA ALA A 102 -4.15 7.70 9.59
C ALA A 102 -4.94 8.23 10.79
N PRO A 103 -5.35 9.51 10.81
CA PRO A 103 -6.16 10.07 11.89
C PRO A 103 -7.39 9.23 12.27
N TYR A 104 -8.04 8.59 11.28
CA TYR A 104 -9.17 7.69 11.49
C TYR A 104 -8.89 6.54 12.47
N HIS A 105 -7.63 6.09 12.59
CA HIS A 105 -7.25 5.05 13.56
C HIS A 105 -7.63 5.42 15.00
N ARG A 106 -7.58 6.72 15.34
CA ARG A 106 -7.91 7.24 16.68
C ARG A 106 -9.20 8.05 16.72
N TYR A 107 -9.47 8.83 15.67
CA TYR A 107 -10.55 9.81 15.60
C TYR A 107 -11.54 9.40 14.52
N ALA A 108 -12.76 9.01 14.90
CA ALA A 108 -13.74 8.44 13.96
C ALA A 108 -14.13 9.36 12.80
N ASP A 109 -13.95 10.67 12.94
CA ASP A 109 -14.23 11.66 11.88
C ASP A 109 -12.95 12.13 11.14
N GLY A 110 -11.80 11.50 11.44
CA GLY A 110 -10.53 11.79 10.80
C GLY A 110 -10.39 11.15 9.42
N TRP A 111 -9.43 11.62 8.63
CA TRP A 111 -9.08 11.00 7.35
C TRP A 111 -8.60 9.56 7.53
N ASP A 112 -9.06 8.67 6.67
CA ASP A 112 -8.52 7.33 6.53
C ASP A 112 -7.29 7.34 5.60
N LEU A 113 -6.72 6.16 5.32
CA LEU A 113 -5.55 6.03 4.45
C LEU A 113 -5.81 6.46 3.00
N ALA A 114 -7.05 6.36 2.51
CA ALA A 114 -7.40 6.74 1.15
C ALA A 114 -7.59 8.27 1.01
N ASP A 115 -7.99 8.93 2.09
CA ASP A 115 -8.23 10.39 2.13
C ASP A 115 -7.01 11.20 2.59
N LEU A 116 -5.93 10.55 3.04
CA LEU A 116 -4.70 11.25 3.46
C LEU A 116 -4.03 12.00 2.29
N PRO A 117 -3.78 13.32 2.41
CA PRO A 117 -3.08 14.07 1.37
C PRO A 117 -1.65 13.57 1.17
N LEU A 118 -1.24 13.35 -0.08
CA LEU A 118 0.07 12.78 -0.42
C LEU A 118 1.22 13.68 0.04
N GLU A 119 1.03 15.00 0.01
CA GLU A 119 1.97 16.01 0.49
C GLU A 119 2.27 15.91 1.99
N SER A 120 1.46 15.17 2.75
CA SER A 120 1.73 14.87 4.16
C SER A 120 2.57 13.60 4.37
N LEU A 121 2.89 12.87 3.30
CA LEU A 121 3.54 11.55 3.35
C LEU A 121 4.82 11.45 2.53
N ALA A 122 4.92 12.18 1.41
CA ALA A 122 6.00 12.03 0.44
C ALA A 122 6.71 13.36 0.15
N ASP A 123 7.99 13.27 -0.23
CA ASP A 123 8.84 14.42 -0.59
C ASP A 123 8.92 15.51 0.49
N LEU A 124 8.86 15.08 1.75
CA LEU A 124 9.01 15.94 2.91
C LEU A 124 10.49 16.10 3.27
N ASP A 125 10.86 17.29 3.70
CA ASP A 125 12.14 17.51 4.38
C ASP A 125 12.25 16.57 5.59
N GLY A 126 13.27 15.71 5.59
CA GLY A 126 13.52 14.78 6.68
C GLY A 126 14.28 15.43 7.84
N LEU A 127 13.89 15.12 9.08
CA LEU A 127 14.64 15.45 10.29
C LEU A 127 14.84 14.18 11.11
N ARG A 128 16.06 13.65 11.14
CA ARG A 128 16.44 12.53 12.01
C ARG A 128 16.86 13.07 13.38
N ILE A 129 16.32 12.48 14.44
CA ILE A 129 16.60 12.81 15.84
C ILE A 129 17.06 11.52 16.51
N GLU A 130 18.28 11.51 17.07
CA GLU A 130 18.70 10.43 17.96
C GLU A 130 17.87 10.50 19.25
N ALA A 131 17.32 9.37 19.68
CA ALA A 131 16.50 9.28 20.88
C ALA A 131 17.00 8.13 21.76
N ASP A 132 17.00 8.34 23.07
CA ASP A 132 17.41 7.32 24.04
C ASP A 132 16.31 6.27 24.21
N SER A 133 16.60 5.03 23.83
CA SER A 133 15.70 3.88 23.96
C SER A 133 15.41 3.48 25.42
N GLU A 134 16.21 3.94 26.39
CA GLU A 134 16.02 3.62 27.81
C GLU A 134 15.01 4.56 28.49
N THR A 135 14.68 5.67 27.83
CA THR A 135 13.72 6.65 28.35
C THR A 135 12.33 6.46 27.76
N ARG A 136 11.29 6.76 28.56
CA ARG A 136 9.90 6.64 28.11
C ARG A 136 9.47 7.79 27.20
N ALA A 137 9.94 8.99 27.48
CA ALA A 137 9.62 10.19 26.73
C ALA A 137 10.84 10.61 25.92
N ILE A 138 10.61 11.02 24.68
CA ILE A 138 11.65 11.67 23.88
C ILE A 138 11.60 13.16 24.24
N GLU A 139 12.68 13.64 24.84
CA GLU A 139 12.87 15.03 25.25
C GLU A 139 13.73 15.79 24.23
N ASP A 140 13.86 17.12 24.40
CA ASP A 140 14.78 17.99 23.64
C ASP A 140 14.59 18.01 22.10
N TRP A 141 13.37 17.76 21.63
CA TRP A 141 13.02 17.85 20.20
C TRP A 141 12.15 19.06 19.87
N GLU A 142 11.45 19.64 20.85
CA GLU A 142 10.46 20.69 20.65
C GLU A 142 11.07 22.00 20.11
N ALA A 143 12.34 22.26 20.41
CA ALA A 143 13.07 23.41 19.89
C ALA A 143 13.51 23.24 18.42
N ARG A 144 13.34 22.06 17.82
CA ARG A 144 13.77 21.78 16.44
C ARG A 144 12.71 22.24 15.43
N PRO A 145 13.10 22.59 14.19
CA PRO A 145 12.17 23.03 13.16
C PRO A 145 11.38 21.86 12.56
N VAL A 146 10.40 21.34 13.30
CA VAL A 146 9.64 20.13 12.93
C VAL A 146 8.46 20.39 11.99
N ARG A 147 8.01 21.65 11.88
CA ARG A 147 6.80 22.00 11.10
C ARG A 147 6.98 21.66 9.62
N GLY A 148 6.07 20.84 9.08
CA GLY A 148 6.06 20.43 7.67
C GLY A 148 7.16 19.45 7.30
N ARG A 149 7.78 18.78 8.27
CA ARG A 149 8.88 17.82 8.06
C ARG A 149 8.47 16.41 8.44
N ALA A 150 9.11 15.43 7.82
CA ALA A 150 9.10 14.05 8.29
C ALA A 150 10.13 13.90 9.42
N VAL A 151 9.65 13.79 10.66
CA VAL A 151 10.53 13.63 11.83
C VAL A 151 10.69 12.14 12.15
N LEU A 152 11.93 11.64 12.09
CA LEU A 152 12.28 10.27 12.42
C LEU A 152 13.07 10.23 13.73
N PHE A 153 12.49 9.60 14.75
CA PHE A 153 13.19 9.30 15.98
C PHE A 153 13.93 7.97 15.86
N HIS A 154 15.26 8.03 15.92
CA HIS A 154 16.12 6.87 15.82
C HIS A 154 16.56 6.43 17.21
N THR A 155 16.01 5.31 17.67
CA THR A 155 16.30 4.70 18.97
C THR A 155 17.22 3.48 18.88
N GLY A 156 17.51 3.01 17.65
CA GLY A 156 18.21 1.76 17.39
C GLY A 156 17.44 0.51 17.82
N TRP A 157 16.11 0.62 18.05
CA TRP A 157 15.26 -0.49 18.50
C TRP A 157 14.96 -1.51 17.41
N ASP A 158 15.13 -1.12 16.15
CA ASP A 158 15.00 -1.97 14.96
C ASP A 158 15.89 -3.23 15.03
N ARG A 159 16.99 -3.21 15.79
CA ARG A 159 17.84 -4.38 16.07
C ARG A 159 17.11 -5.56 16.73
N HIS A 160 15.92 -5.33 17.30
CA HIS A 160 15.10 -6.35 17.95
C HIS A 160 14.04 -6.97 17.03
N TRP A 161 14.02 -6.61 15.75
CA TRP A 161 13.14 -7.22 14.76
C TRP A 161 13.54 -8.66 14.45
N GLY A 162 12.58 -9.59 14.53
CA GLY A 162 12.77 -11.03 14.29
C GLY A 162 12.43 -11.87 15.50
#